data_AF-A0A2M9G0B7-F1
#
_entry.id   AF-A0A2M9G0B7-F1
#
_cell.length_a   1.000
_cell.length_b   1.000
_cell.length_c   1.000
_cell.angle_alpha   90.00
_cell.angle_beta   90.00
_cell.angle_gamma   90.00
#
_symmetry.space_group_name_H-M   'P 1'
#
loop_
_entity.id
_entity.type
_entity.pdbx_description
1 polymer ?
#
loop_
_entity_poly.entity_id
_entity_poly.type
_entity_poly.pdbx_seq_one_letter_code
_entity_poly.pdbx_strand_id
1 'polypeptide(L)'
;MVRASKRRPGDINRNEQILIARTDRPGTDHLQYVWVLVCARRTKKGELCGHRYGANGSDFHHRKCPKCQGGASGLEIESLV
;
A
#
# COMPACT_ATOMS: atom_id res chain seq x y z
N MET A 1 -13.85 6.19 20.09
CA MET A 1 -12.38 6.31 19.97
C MET A 1 -11.94 5.56 18.73
N VAL A 2 -11.40 6.24 17.72
CA VAL A 2 -10.78 5.58 16.55
C VAL A 2 -9.46 4.98 17.01
N ARG A 3 -9.33 3.65 16.99
CA ARG A 3 -8.02 3.01 17.24
C ARG A 3 -7.06 3.47 16.15
N ALA A 4 -6.01 4.19 16.53
CA ALA A 4 -4.96 4.58 15.61
C ALA A 4 -4.30 3.33 15.01
N SER A 5 -4.17 3.29 13.68
CA SER A 5 -3.35 2.26 13.03
C SER A 5 -1.92 2.35 13.57
N LYS A 6 -1.29 1.20 13.84
CA LYS A 6 0.16 1.16 14.16
C LYS A 6 1.03 1.59 12.98
N ARG A 7 0.44 1.72 11.78
CA ARG A 7 1.12 2.10 10.56
C ARG A 7 1.28 3.59 10.43
N ARG A 8 2.41 4.00 9.89
CA ARG A 8 2.76 5.39 9.66
C ARG A 8 3.25 5.57 8.22
N PRO A 9 3.01 6.75 7.61
CA PRO A 9 3.70 7.12 6.38
C PRO A 9 5.23 6.94 6.55
N GLY A 10 5.87 6.38 5.54
CA GLY A 10 7.28 6.02 5.55
C GLY A 10 7.58 4.59 6.01
N ASP A 11 6.64 3.88 6.65
CA ASP A 11 6.87 2.46 6.96
C ASP A 11 7.08 1.67 5.65
N ILE A 12 8.06 0.76 5.68
CA ILE A 12 8.41 -0.11 4.55
C ILE A 12 8.21 -1.57 4.98
N ASN A 13 7.59 -2.38 4.14
CA ASN A 13 7.46 -3.82 4.39
C ASN A 13 8.64 -4.61 3.77
N ARG A 14 8.71 -5.92 4.05
CA ARG A 14 9.74 -6.83 3.52
C ARG A 14 9.75 -6.99 2.00
N ASN A 15 8.70 -6.54 1.33
CA ASN A 15 8.51 -6.67 -0.12
C ASN A 15 8.78 -5.33 -0.84
N GLU A 16 9.32 -4.32 -0.15
CA GLU A 16 9.68 -2.99 -0.68
C GLU A 16 8.48 -2.13 -1.09
N GLN A 17 7.41 -2.17 -0.30
CA GLN A 17 6.31 -1.22 -0.40
C GLN A 17 6.40 -0.21 0.71
N ILE A 18 6.22 1.06 0.36
CA ILE A 18 6.26 2.18 1.27
C ILE A 18 4.84 2.71 1.43
N LEU A 19 4.38 2.88 2.67
CA LEU A 19 3.16 3.63 2.94
C LEU A 19 3.43 5.13 2.72
N ILE A 20 2.66 5.78 1.85
CA ILE A 20 2.85 7.21 1.56
C ILE A 20 1.72 8.08 2.09
N ALA A 21 0.52 7.53 2.23
CA ALA A 21 -0.62 8.26 2.80
C ALA A 21 -1.66 7.28 3.37
N ARG A 22 -2.30 7.67 4.48
CA ARG A 22 -3.57 7.08 4.91
C ARG A 22 -4.70 7.92 4.32
N THR A 23 -5.72 7.26 3.80
CA THR A 23 -6.91 7.94 3.29
C THR A 23 -8.04 7.89 4.33
N ASP A 24 -9.09 8.66 4.11
CA ASP A 24 -10.31 8.57 4.93
C ASP A 24 -11.35 7.59 4.36
N ARG A 25 -10.99 6.84 3.30
CA ARG A 25 -11.88 5.83 2.73
C ARG A 25 -11.86 4.55 3.56
N PRO A 26 -13.02 3.97 3.87
CA PRO A 26 -13.10 2.64 4.42
C PRO A 26 -12.39 1.64 3.50
N GLY A 27 -11.57 0.79 4.12
CA GLY A 27 -11.04 -0.40 3.48
C GLY A 27 -12.07 -1.52 3.46
N THR A 28 -11.65 -2.68 2.99
CA THR A 28 -12.50 -3.90 2.97
C THR A 28 -12.45 -4.67 4.29
N ASP A 29 -11.44 -4.40 5.12
CA ASP A 29 -11.23 -5.07 6.40
C ASP A 29 -11.93 -4.32 7.54
N HIS A 30 -12.29 -5.04 8.62
CA HIS A 30 -12.99 -4.48 9.76
C HIS A 30 -12.26 -3.26 10.37
N LEU A 31 -12.92 -2.10 10.29
CA LEU A 31 -12.42 -0.80 10.78
C LEU A 31 -11.06 -0.39 10.20
N GLN A 32 -10.71 -0.87 9.02
CA GLN A 32 -9.52 -0.42 8.30
C GLN A 32 -9.86 0.71 7.33
N TYR A 33 -8.85 1.51 7.02
CA TYR A 33 -8.90 2.55 5.99
C TYR A 33 -7.93 2.17 4.87
N VAL A 34 -8.23 2.62 3.66
CA VAL A 34 -7.31 2.46 2.52
C VAL A 34 -6.05 3.28 2.79
N TRP A 35 -4.90 2.63 2.65
CA TRP A 35 -3.59 3.26 2.57
C TRP A 35 -3.11 3.29 1.13
N VAL A 36 -2.46 4.38 0.75
CA VAL A 36 -1.73 4.47 -0.53
C VAL A 36 -0.31 3.95 -0.30
N LEU A 37 0.09 2.99 -1.12
CA LEU A 37 1.42 2.41 -1.15
C LEU A 37 2.13 2.81 -2.45
N VAL A 38 3.45 2.91 -2.40
CA VAL A 38 4.31 2.94 -3.60
C VAL A 38 5.32 1.80 -3.55
N CYS A 39 5.56 1.12 -4.68
CA CYS A 39 6.58 0.09 -4.77
C CYS A 39 7.95 0.71 -5.08
N ALA A 40 8.92 0.49 -4.18
CA ALA A 40 10.30 0.94 -4.30
C ALA A 40 11.25 -0.09 -4.93
N ARG A 41 10.73 -1.25 -5.34
CA ARG A 41 11.51 -2.34 -5.94
C ARG A 41 12.02 -1.97 -7.34
N ARG A 42 13.24 -2.39 -7.67
CA ARG A 42 13.76 -2.37 -9.05
C ARG A 42 13.25 -3.57 -9.86
N THR A 43 12.80 -3.32 -11.10
CA THR A 43 12.35 -4.36 -12.02
C THR A 43 13.52 -5.16 -12.58
N LYS A 44 13.24 -6.25 -13.29
CA LYS A 44 14.26 -7.02 -14.02
C LYS A 44 15.05 -6.19 -15.03
N LYS A 45 14.49 -5.08 -15.50
CA LYS A 45 15.14 -4.13 -16.42
C LYS A 45 15.98 -3.09 -15.69
N GLY A 46 16.07 -3.12 -14.36
CA GLY A 46 16.82 -2.18 -13.53
C GLY A 46 16.06 -0.89 -13.16
N GLU A 47 14.86 -0.69 -13.71
CA GLU A 47 14.02 0.49 -13.49
C GLU A 47 13.31 0.44 -12.14
N LEU A 48 13.03 1.60 -11.52
CA LEU A 48 12.18 1.65 -10.34
C LEU A 48 10.72 1.32 -10.72
N CYS A 49 10.06 0.40 -10.00
CA CYS A 49 8.68 0.03 -10.32
C CYS A 49 7.70 1.20 -10.16
N GLY A 50 7.78 1.93 -9.04
CA GLY A 50 7.03 3.16 -8.78
C GLY A 50 5.50 3.03 -8.74
N HIS A 51 4.96 1.82 -8.87
CA HIS A 51 3.51 1.62 -8.96
C HIS A 51 2.83 2.01 -7.65
N ARG A 52 1.82 2.88 -7.75
CA ARG A 52 0.99 3.34 -6.63
C ARG A 52 -0.32 2.59 -6.63
N TYR A 53 -0.77 2.15 -5.45
CA TYR A 53 -1.99 1.38 -5.30
C TYR A 53 -2.50 1.40 -3.85
N GLY A 54 -3.79 1.11 -3.65
CA GLY A 54 -4.41 1.04 -2.33
C GLY A 54 -4.28 -0.33 -1.65
N ALA A 55 -4.21 -0.38 -0.32
CA ALA A 55 -4.39 -1.61 0.46
C ALA A 55 -4.89 -1.30 1.89
N ASN A 56 -5.41 -2.31 2.60
CA ASN A 56 -5.69 -2.18 4.02
C ASN A 56 -4.38 -2.11 4.83
N GLY A 57 -4.41 -1.40 5.96
CA GLY A 57 -3.25 -1.33 6.87
C GLY A 57 -2.89 -2.66 7.53
N SER A 58 -3.90 -3.53 7.72
CA SER A 58 -3.78 -4.93 8.16
C SER A 58 -2.92 -5.76 7.20
N ASP A 59 -3.14 -5.61 5.90
CA ASP A 59 -2.46 -6.40 4.86
C ASP A 59 -1.00 -6.01 4.66
N PHE A 60 -0.60 -4.81 5.11
CA PHE A 60 0.64 -4.17 4.68
C PHE A 60 1.89 -5.04 4.92
N HIS A 61 1.96 -5.84 5.99
CA HIS A 61 3.16 -6.64 6.32
C HIS A 61 3.52 -7.69 5.24
N HIS A 62 2.52 -8.23 4.54
CA HIS A 62 2.71 -9.28 3.54
C HIS A 62 2.43 -8.79 2.11
N ARG A 63 2.05 -7.53 1.95
CA ARG A 63 1.61 -7.02 0.66
C ARG A 63 2.74 -7.02 -0.36
N LYS A 64 2.43 -7.49 -1.57
CA LYS A 64 3.31 -7.48 -2.74
C LYS A 64 2.77 -6.49 -3.77
N CYS A 65 3.65 -5.91 -4.56
CA CYS A 65 3.30 -5.05 -5.68
C CYS A 65 2.52 -5.81 -6.77
N PRO A 66 1.32 -5.35 -7.17
CA PRO A 66 0.56 -5.94 -8.26
C PRO A 66 1.33 -5.95 -9.59
N LYS A 67 2.08 -4.87 -9.88
CA LYS A 67 2.75 -4.67 -11.16
C LYS A 67 4.00 -5.53 -11.37
N CYS A 68 4.83 -5.73 -10.35
CA CYS A 68 6.15 -6.37 -10.52
C CYS A 68 6.43 -7.58 -9.62
N GLN A 69 5.54 -7.88 -8.66
CA GLN A 69 5.72 -9.00 -7.72
C GLN A 69 4.58 -10.04 -7.79
N GLY A 70 3.62 -9.87 -8.71
CA GLY A 70 2.44 -10.73 -8.80
C GLY A 70 1.54 -10.62 -7.56
N GLY A 71 1.49 -9.44 -6.94
CA GLY A 71 0.57 -9.18 -5.82
C GLY A 71 -0.88 -9.06 -6.29
N ALA A 72 -1.82 -9.22 -5.36
CA ALA A 72 -3.24 -8.95 -5.62
C ALA A 72 -3.45 -7.47 -5.98
N SER A 73 -4.48 -7.18 -6.79
CA SER A 73 -4.87 -5.81 -7.17
C SER A 73 -5.02 -4.88 -5.95
N GLY A 74 -4.78 -3.60 -6.17
CA GLY A 74 -4.96 -2.59 -5.14
C GLY A 74 -6.42 -2.18 -4.97
N LEU A 75 -6.72 -1.61 -3.81
CA LEU A 75 -7.95 -0.84 -3.59
C LEU A 75 -7.89 0.49 -4.33
N GLU A 76 -9.05 1.06 -4.65
CA GLU A 76 -9.17 2.30 -5.42
C GLU A 76 -8.54 3.51 -4.69
N ILE A 77 -7.72 4.28 -5.41
CA ILE A 77 -7.07 5.50 -4.91
C ILE A 77 -7.26 6.72 -5.84
N GLU A 78 -7.93 6.57 -6.98
CA GLU A 78 -7.89 7.52 -8.11
C GLU A 78 -8.57 8.86 -7.83
N SER A 79 -9.46 8.92 -6.85
CA SER A 79 -10.12 10.16 -6.44
C SER A 79 -9.46 10.76 -5.18
N LEU A 80 -8.20 10.43 -4.91
CA LEU A 80 -7.41 10.84 -3.73
C LEU A 80 -5.97 11.29 -4.07
N VAL A 81 -5.59 11.33 -5.35
CA VAL A 81 -4.26 11.74 -5.83
C VAL A 81 -4.36 12.71 -6.98
#